data_AF-A0A849Z4D0-F1
#
_entry.id   AF-A0A849Z4D0-F1
#
_cell.length_a   1.000
_cell.length_b   1.000
_cell.length_c   1.000
_cell.angle_alpha   90.00
_cell.angle_beta   90.00
_cell.angle_gamma   90.00
#
_symmetry.space_group_name_H-M   'P 1'
#
loop_
_entity.id
_entity.type
_entity.pdbx_description
1 polymer ?
#
loop_
_entity_poly.entity_id
_entity_poly.type
_entity_poly.pdbx_seq_one_letter_code
_entity_poly.pdbx_strand_id
1 'polypeptide(L)'
;MPCVQCGANIPLSTTQTTTCKFCGTANQPLPKEVPVPVPVNVVHNVVNVVAEGGVPAELRCPHCRKRLVGAEVEGATLHGCSGCGGIWVDNASARTILGSPLTTFSVLAQRAAKNARGGVRQPRPTCAACPAILDKTRIHGIELDICSDHGTWFDALELSRLTATLRGEDVKGVTDREIPQSAACVSCHRELPSNQLNIGGDGPTCDACWRSHQSSLIAVADQNHTNAAATVLIGVAGAMLGLGAIAARNRD
;
A
#
# COMPACT_ATOMS: atom_id res chain seq x y z
N MET A 1 -27.14 33.54 20.85
CA MET A 1 -26.92 33.23 19.41
C MET A 1 -27.69 34.23 18.59
N PRO A 2 -27.21 34.68 17.41
CA PRO A 2 -27.99 35.55 16.55
C PRO A 2 -29.19 34.79 15.97
N CYS A 3 -30.34 35.45 15.89
CA CYS A 3 -31.52 34.88 15.26
C CYS A 3 -31.27 34.67 13.76
N VAL A 4 -31.63 33.50 13.24
CA VAL A 4 -31.40 33.12 11.84
C VAL A 4 -32.11 34.02 10.82
N GLN A 5 -33.17 34.72 11.25
CA GLN A 5 -33.95 35.58 10.36
C GLN A 5 -33.61 37.06 10.48
N CYS A 6 -33.49 37.59 11.69
CA CYS A 6 -33.30 39.04 11.90
C CYS A 6 -31.94 39.41 12.53
N GLY A 7 -31.11 38.44 12.88
CA GLY A 7 -29.80 38.66 13.49
C GLY A 7 -29.83 39.10 14.97
N ALA A 8 -31.01 39.34 15.55
CA ALA A 8 -31.12 39.76 16.95
C ALA A 8 -30.52 38.71 17.91
N ASN A 9 -29.79 39.15 18.93
CA ASN A 9 -29.17 38.24 19.88
C ASN A 9 -30.23 37.62 20.81
N ILE A 10 -30.39 36.31 20.74
CA ILE A 10 -31.34 35.53 21.55
C ILE A 10 -30.60 34.61 22.54
N PRO A 11 -31.24 34.22 23.66
CA PRO A 11 -30.63 33.33 24.65
C PRO A 11 -30.16 32.01 24.04
N LEU A 12 -28.97 31.55 24.48
CA LEU A 12 -28.41 30.28 24.04
C LEU A 12 -29.20 29.14 24.69
N SER A 13 -29.73 28.24 23.86
CA SER A 13 -30.35 26.99 24.27
C SER A 13 -29.69 25.85 23.50
N THR A 14 -29.31 24.78 24.20
CA THR A 14 -28.60 23.62 23.63
C THR A 14 -29.50 22.40 23.46
N THR A 15 -30.75 22.46 23.94
CA THR A 15 -31.65 21.31 23.96
C THR A 15 -33.07 21.62 23.48
N GLN A 16 -33.45 22.89 23.41
CA GLN A 16 -34.82 23.29 23.03
C GLN A 16 -34.81 24.45 22.03
N THR A 17 -35.80 24.46 21.13
CA THR A 17 -36.04 25.54 20.18
C THR A 17 -36.42 26.82 20.91
N THR A 18 -35.74 27.93 20.57
CA THR A 18 -35.96 29.24 21.18
C THR A 18 -36.66 30.15 20.17
N THR A 19 -37.85 30.64 20.52
CA THR A 19 -38.55 31.63 19.69
C THR A 19 -37.95 33.02 19.88
N CYS A 20 -37.59 33.68 18.77
CA CYS A 20 -37.09 35.04 18.80
C CYS A 20 -38.22 36.00 19.22
N LYS A 21 -38.01 36.74 20.31
CA LYS A 21 -39.01 37.71 20.81
C LYS A 21 -39.19 38.92 19.89
N PHE A 22 -38.28 39.16 18.95
CA PHE A 22 -38.32 40.31 18.05
C PHE A 22 -39.06 40.03 16.73
N CYS A 23 -38.75 38.92 16.05
CA CYS A 23 -39.36 38.58 14.77
C CYS A 23 -40.31 37.37 14.81
N GLY A 24 -40.45 36.71 15.97
CA GLY A 24 -41.30 35.54 16.16
C GLY A 24 -40.75 34.24 15.56
N THR A 25 -39.63 34.28 14.83
CA THR A 25 -39.04 33.09 14.21
C THR A 25 -38.55 32.11 15.28
N ALA A 26 -38.90 30.84 15.12
CA ALA A 26 -38.36 29.76 15.94
C ALA A 26 -36.92 29.43 15.51
N ASN A 27 -35.98 29.51 16.44
CA ASN A 27 -34.56 29.21 16.20
C ASN A 27 -34.24 27.89 16.89
N GLN A 28 -33.77 26.92 16.11
CA GLN A 28 -33.36 25.63 16.65
C GLN A 28 -32.14 25.78 17.57
N PRO A 29 -31.99 24.93 18.61
CA PRO A 29 -30.81 24.96 19.47
C PRO A 29 -29.54 24.69 18.66
N LEU A 30 -28.41 25.21 19.12
CA LEU A 30 -27.13 24.93 18.47
C LEU A 30 -26.89 23.41 18.46
N PRO A 31 -26.38 22.84 17.34
CA PRO A 31 -26.06 21.42 17.27
C PRO A 31 -25.11 21.06 18.40
N LYS A 32 -25.49 20.10 19.24
CA LYS A 32 -24.59 19.55 20.26
C LYS A 32 -23.51 18.76 19.54
N GLU A 33 -22.24 19.15 19.70
CA GLU A 33 -21.12 18.30 19.28
C GLU A 33 -21.16 17.02 20.13
N VAL A 34 -21.48 15.90 19.47
CA VAL A 34 -21.42 14.57 20.05
C VAL A 34 -20.25 13.87 19.38
N PRO A 35 -19.24 13.38 20.13
CA PRO A 35 -18.21 12.54 19.53
C PRO A 35 -18.85 11.21 19.13
N VAL A 36 -18.98 11.00 17.82
CA VAL A 36 -19.48 9.76 17.22
C VAL A 36 -18.27 9.00 16.65
N PRO A 37 -18.07 7.71 16.95
CA PRO A 37 -17.13 6.89 16.21
C PRO A 37 -17.67 6.66 14.79
N VAL A 38 -16.95 7.11 13.76
CA VAL A 38 -17.43 7.14 12.37
C VAL A 38 -16.86 5.97 11.54
N PRO A 39 -17.72 5.20 10.82
CA PRO A 39 -17.32 4.42 9.65
C PRO A 39 -17.63 5.16 8.32
N VAL A 40 -16.63 5.14 7.40
CA VAL A 40 -16.61 5.25 5.91
C VAL A 40 -16.97 6.56 5.15
N ASN A 41 -15.92 7.14 4.51
CA ASN A 41 -15.72 7.93 3.25
C ASN A 41 -16.53 9.22 2.86
N VAL A 42 -15.80 10.29 2.48
CA VAL A 42 -15.66 10.93 1.12
C VAL A 42 -15.10 12.40 1.22
N VAL A 43 -13.81 12.55 0.88
CA VAL A 43 -13.01 13.66 0.24
C VAL A 43 -13.19 15.17 0.59
N HIS A 44 -12.19 15.79 1.27
CA HIS A 44 -11.20 16.79 0.75
C HIS A 44 -10.47 17.61 1.86
N ASN A 45 -9.14 17.49 1.86
CA ASN A 45 -8.08 18.52 2.05
C ASN A 45 -7.73 19.22 3.39
N VAL A 46 -6.41 19.13 3.63
CA VAL A 46 -5.43 19.98 4.36
C VAL A 46 -5.15 19.70 5.85
N VAL A 47 -3.85 19.54 6.10
CA VAL A 47 -3.07 19.59 7.35
C VAL A 47 -2.80 18.24 8.04
N ASN A 48 -1.70 17.63 7.56
CA ASN A 48 -0.59 17.06 8.34
C ASN A 48 -0.91 16.37 9.67
N VAL A 49 -0.79 15.04 9.68
CA VAL A 49 -0.35 14.29 10.86
C VAL A 49 0.83 13.42 10.44
N VAL A 50 2.03 13.90 10.73
CA VAL A 50 3.17 13.04 11.00
C VAL A 50 2.80 12.18 12.21
N ALA A 51 2.56 10.89 11.99
CA ALA A 51 2.47 9.93 13.07
C ALA A 51 3.81 9.21 13.17
N GLU A 52 4.64 9.63 14.12
CA GLU A 52 5.67 8.75 14.68
C GLU A 52 4.99 7.55 15.36
N GLY A 53 5.52 6.34 15.14
CA GLY A 53 5.36 5.24 16.10
C GLY A 53 4.44 4.07 15.75
N GLY A 54 4.04 3.87 14.48
CA GLY A 54 3.38 2.63 14.03
C GLY A 54 4.12 2.04 12.84
N VAL A 55 4.59 0.80 12.96
CA VAL A 55 5.14 0.08 11.79
C VAL A 55 4.07 0.12 10.69
N PRO A 56 4.36 0.62 9.48
CA PRO A 56 3.40 0.58 8.39
C PRO A 56 2.91 -0.85 8.23
N ALA A 57 1.60 -1.06 8.27
CA ALA A 57 1.02 -2.39 8.08
C ALA A 57 1.65 -3.01 6.81
N GLU A 58 2.30 -4.15 6.98
CA GLU A 58 3.15 -4.72 5.95
C GLU A 58 2.29 -5.16 4.75
N LEU A 59 2.36 -4.41 3.64
CA LEU A 59 1.57 -4.73 2.46
C LEU A 59 2.04 -6.05 1.81
N ARG A 60 1.05 -6.83 1.37
CA ARG A 60 1.24 -8.15 0.75
C ARG A 60 0.71 -8.12 -0.68
N CYS A 61 1.43 -8.78 -1.60
CA CYS A 61 1.02 -8.89 -2.99
C CYS A 61 -0.35 -9.60 -3.09
N PRO A 62 -1.33 -9.02 -3.81
CA PRO A 62 -2.64 -9.61 -4.06
C PRO A 62 -2.60 -11.01 -4.68
N HIS A 63 -1.57 -11.29 -5.47
CA HIS A 63 -1.41 -12.57 -6.16
C HIS A 63 -0.52 -13.55 -5.39
N CYS A 64 0.76 -13.23 -5.23
CA CYS A 64 1.71 -14.20 -4.69
C CYS A 64 1.96 -14.05 -3.18
N ARG A 65 1.23 -13.14 -2.50
CA ARG A 65 1.30 -12.87 -1.05
C ARG A 65 2.70 -12.51 -0.52
N LYS A 66 3.69 -12.32 -1.38
CA LYS A 66 5.02 -11.81 -1.00
C LYS A 66 4.90 -10.37 -0.49
N ARG A 67 5.82 -9.98 0.39
CA ARG A 67 5.96 -8.60 0.87
C ARG A 67 6.13 -7.63 -0.30
N LEU A 68 5.41 -6.52 -0.25
CA LEU A 68 5.62 -5.41 -1.18
C LEU A 68 6.68 -4.46 -0.65
N VAL A 69 7.47 -3.90 -1.56
CA VAL A 69 8.50 -2.90 -1.24
C VAL A 69 8.04 -1.54 -1.77
N GLY A 70 7.88 -0.58 -0.85
CA GLY A 70 7.45 0.78 -1.15
C GLY A 70 8.58 1.69 -1.64
N ALA A 71 8.27 2.61 -2.53
CA ALA A 71 9.11 3.74 -2.93
C ALA A 71 8.23 4.97 -3.23
N GLU A 72 8.64 6.15 -2.76
CA GLU A 72 8.03 7.42 -3.14
C GLU A 72 8.78 8.05 -4.30
N VAL A 73 8.06 8.39 -5.37
CA VAL A 73 8.62 8.92 -6.60
C VAL A 73 7.63 9.92 -7.21
N GLU A 74 8.08 11.14 -7.50
CA GLU A 74 7.27 12.18 -8.15
C GLU A 74 5.93 12.45 -7.42
N GLY A 75 5.94 12.40 -6.09
CA GLY A 75 4.75 12.61 -5.25
C GLY A 75 3.75 11.44 -5.26
N ALA A 76 4.14 10.26 -5.74
CA ALA A 76 3.35 9.04 -5.72
C ALA A 76 4.11 7.90 -5.02
N THR A 77 3.39 7.11 -4.23
CA THR A 77 3.89 5.92 -3.54
C THR A 77 3.57 4.68 -4.35
N LEU A 78 4.61 3.93 -4.71
CA LEU A 78 4.52 2.66 -5.44
C LEU A 78 5.01 1.51 -4.56
N HIS A 79 4.30 0.39 -4.59
CA HIS A 79 4.65 -0.80 -3.82
C HIS A 79 4.85 -2.01 -4.76
N GLY A 80 6.11 -2.29 -5.10
CA GLY A 80 6.47 -3.34 -6.06
C GLY A 80 6.58 -4.73 -5.44
N CYS A 81 6.23 -5.76 -6.21
CA CYS A 81 6.37 -7.16 -5.83
C CYS A 81 7.54 -7.84 -6.55
N SER A 82 8.53 -8.35 -5.79
CA SER A 82 9.66 -9.12 -6.33
C SER A 82 9.30 -10.51 -6.87
N GLY A 83 8.09 -11.00 -6.58
CA GLY A 83 7.57 -12.25 -7.12
C GLY A 83 7.04 -12.11 -8.53
N CYS A 84 5.84 -11.55 -8.65
CA CYS A 84 5.13 -11.45 -9.93
C CYS A 84 5.46 -10.19 -10.74
N GLY A 85 6.18 -9.21 -10.18
CA GLY A 85 6.54 -7.98 -10.87
C GLY A 85 5.42 -6.93 -10.96
N GLY A 86 4.27 -7.17 -10.33
CA GLY A 86 3.20 -6.19 -10.22
C GLY A 86 3.47 -5.12 -9.18
N ILE A 87 2.67 -4.05 -9.23
CA ILE A 87 2.80 -2.85 -8.43
C ILE A 87 1.44 -2.52 -7.82
N TRP A 88 1.43 -2.31 -6.51
CA TRP A 88 0.31 -1.70 -5.80
C TRP A 88 0.51 -0.19 -5.72
N VAL A 89 -0.54 0.57 -5.99
CA VAL A 89 -0.56 2.03 -5.91
C VAL A 89 -1.80 2.44 -5.13
N ASP A 90 -1.66 3.26 -4.09
CA ASP A 90 -2.82 3.76 -3.37
C ASP A 90 -3.64 4.76 -4.21
N ASN A 91 -4.85 5.07 -3.77
CA ASN A 91 -5.78 5.92 -4.52
C ASN A 91 -5.31 7.39 -4.69
N ALA A 92 -4.48 7.92 -3.78
CA ALA A 92 -3.93 9.26 -3.91
C ALA A 92 -2.79 9.26 -4.93
N SER A 93 -1.87 8.31 -4.79
CA SER A 93 -0.75 8.07 -5.71
C SER A 93 -1.21 7.76 -7.13
N ALA A 94 -2.30 6.99 -7.30
CA ALA A 94 -2.88 6.72 -8.61
C ALA A 94 -3.38 8.01 -9.27
N ARG A 95 -4.01 8.91 -8.51
CA ARG A 95 -4.42 10.24 -9.02
C ARG A 95 -3.22 11.10 -9.41
N THR A 96 -2.14 11.08 -8.63
CA THR A 96 -0.88 11.77 -8.98
C THR A 96 -0.33 11.27 -10.32
N ILE A 97 -0.26 9.95 -10.51
CA ILE A 97 0.24 9.34 -11.75
C ILE A 97 -0.66 9.68 -12.95
N LEU A 98 -1.98 9.63 -12.78
CA LEU A 98 -2.92 9.99 -13.86
C LEU A 98 -2.86 11.47 -14.23
N GLY A 99 -2.63 12.35 -13.25
CA GLY A 99 -2.46 13.79 -13.48
C GLY A 99 -1.13 14.16 -14.12
N SER A 100 -0.09 13.35 -13.92
CA SER A 100 1.23 13.54 -14.50
C SER A 100 1.86 12.17 -14.84
N PRO A 101 1.57 11.58 -16.02
CA PRO A 101 2.00 10.22 -16.37
C PRO A 101 3.46 10.19 -16.79
N LEU A 102 4.38 10.49 -15.88
CA LEU A 102 5.81 10.63 -16.16
C LEU A 102 6.47 9.30 -16.60
N THR A 103 7.51 9.39 -17.43
CA THR A 103 8.30 8.25 -17.90
C THR A 103 8.91 7.44 -16.74
N THR A 104 9.20 8.10 -15.61
CA THR A 104 9.74 7.46 -14.39
C THR A 104 8.87 6.31 -13.91
N PHE A 105 7.54 6.47 -13.91
CA PHE A 105 6.61 5.41 -13.52
C PHE A 105 6.66 4.20 -14.46
N SER A 106 6.82 4.45 -15.76
CA SER A 106 6.98 3.39 -16.76
C SER A 106 8.26 2.59 -16.54
N VAL A 107 9.39 3.29 -16.34
CA VAL A 107 10.69 2.67 -16.10
C VAL A 107 10.67 1.82 -14.82
N LEU A 108 10.04 2.31 -13.75
CA LEU A 108 9.92 1.55 -12.50
C LEU A 108 9.08 0.29 -12.66
N ALA A 109 7.96 0.37 -13.38
CA ALA A 109 7.12 -0.78 -13.70
C ALA A 109 7.85 -1.82 -14.56
N GLN A 110 8.63 -1.40 -15.55
CA GLN A 110 9.46 -2.30 -16.35
C GLN A 110 10.55 -2.97 -15.51
N ARG A 111 11.19 -2.23 -14.60
CA ARG A 111 12.20 -2.78 -13.68
C ARG A 111 11.60 -3.78 -12.70
N ALA A 112 10.40 -3.51 -12.15
CA ALA A 112 9.71 -4.44 -11.28
C ALA A 112 9.40 -5.76 -12.00
N ALA A 113 8.91 -5.68 -13.24
CA ALA A 113 8.63 -6.85 -14.08
C ALA A 113 9.90 -7.62 -14.45
N LYS A 114 10.97 -6.93 -14.90
CA LYS A 114 12.23 -7.58 -15.31
C LYS A 114 12.91 -8.34 -14.17
N ASN A 115 12.87 -7.80 -12.96
CA ASN A 115 13.52 -8.39 -11.79
C ASN A 115 12.63 -9.37 -11.01
N ALA A 116 11.40 -9.60 -11.49
CA ALA A 116 10.46 -10.52 -10.89
C ALA A 116 10.98 -11.96 -11.01
N ARG A 117 11.01 -12.70 -9.89
CA ARG A 117 11.50 -14.09 -9.85
C ARG A 117 10.35 -15.12 -9.91
N GLY A 118 9.25 -14.75 -10.54
CA GLY A 118 8.03 -15.55 -10.59
C GLY A 118 7.18 -15.44 -9.32
N GLY A 119 5.90 -15.72 -9.49
CA GLY A 119 4.90 -15.73 -8.43
C GLY A 119 3.62 -16.35 -8.94
N VAL A 120 2.97 -17.15 -8.09
CA VAL A 120 1.68 -17.76 -8.44
C VAL A 120 0.63 -16.66 -8.51
N ARG A 121 -0.03 -16.57 -9.67
CA ARG A 121 -1.17 -15.67 -9.84
C ARG A 121 -2.40 -16.32 -9.21
N GLN A 122 -2.96 -15.68 -8.20
CA GLN A 122 -4.25 -16.10 -7.65
C GLN A 122 -5.41 -15.63 -8.54
N PRO A 123 -6.43 -16.47 -8.79
CA PRO A 123 -7.57 -16.11 -9.63
C PRO A 123 -8.50 -15.09 -8.98
N ARG A 124 -8.50 -14.99 -7.64
CA ARG A 124 -9.26 -14.01 -6.86
C ARG A 124 -8.30 -13.23 -5.97
N PRO A 125 -7.55 -12.27 -6.54
CA PRO A 125 -6.61 -11.47 -5.77
C PRO A 125 -7.34 -10.64 -4.69
N THR A 126 -6.70 -10.49 -3.54
CA THR A 126 -7.21 -9.69 -2.42
C THR A 126 -6.43 -8.40 -2.28
N CYS A 127 -7.07 -7.35 -1.76
CA CYS A 127 -6.42 -6.06 -1.53
C CYS A 127 -5.15 -6.21 -0.66
N ALA A 128 -4.14 -5.39 -0.97
CA ALA A 128 -2.88 -5.41 -0.23
C ALA A 128 -3.03 -4.90 1.22
N ALA A 129 -4.09 -4.12 1.50
CA ALA A 129 -4.34 -3.46 2.78
C ALA A 129 -5.59 -3.96 3.52
N CYS A 130 -6.51 -4.67 2.85
CA CYS A 130 -7.76 -5.14 3.45
C CYS A 130 -8.18 -6.52 2.88
N PRO A 131 -9.14 -7.22 3.49
CA PRO A 131 -9.52 -8.57 3.04
C PRO A 131 -10.41 -8.60 1.79
N ALA A 132 -10.77 -7.44 1.21
CA ALA A 132 -11.64 -7.37 0.05
C ALA A 132 -11.00 -8.03 -1.19
N ILE A 133 -11.83 -8.69 -2.00
CA ILE A 133 -11.43 -9.17 -3.33
C ILE A 133 -11.35 -7.95 -4.25
N LEU A 134 -10.34 -7.91 -5.12
CA LEU A 134 -10.17 -6.82 -6.07
C LEU A 134 -11.15 -6.93 -7.23
N ASP A 135 -11.77 -5.81 -7.59
CA ASP A 135 -12.66 -5.69 -8.74
C ASP A 135 -11.85 -5.50 -10.02
N LYS A 136 -12.21 -6.24 -11.07
CA LYS A 136 -11.57 -6.14 -12.38
C LYS A 136 -12.21 -5.05 -13.22
N THR A 137 -11.41 -4.07 -13.65
CA THR A 137 -11.84 -3.00 -14.54
C THR A 137 -10.90 -2.91 -15.73
N ARG A 138 -11.44 -2.75 -16.95
CA ARG A 138 -10.63 -2.59 -18.15
C ARG A 138 -10.55 -1.14 -18.60
N ILE A 139 -9.34 -0.59 -18.67
CA ILE A 139 -9.07 0.80 -19.07
C ILE A 139 -7.98 0.80 -20.14
N HIS A 140 -8.20 1.45 -21.29
CA HIS A 140 -7.25 1.49 -22.42
C HIS A 140 -6.71 0.10 -22.82
N GLY A 141 -7.56 -0.94 -22.73
CA GLY A 141 -7.20 -2.31 -23.04
C GLY A 141 -6.43 -3.06 -21.95
N ILE A 142 -6.08 -2.40 -20.84
CA ILE A 142 -5.36 -2.93 -19.66
C ILE A 142 -6.37 -3.37 -18.60
N GLU A 143 -6.17 -4.53 -17.97
CA GLU A 143 -7.04 -5.04 -16.91
C GLU A 143 -6.49 -4.65 -15.53
N LEU A 144 -7.15 -3.72 -14.86
CA LEU A 144 -6.75 -3.25 -13.54
C LEU A 144 -7.56 -3.97 -12.45
N ASP A 145 -6.88 -4.38 -11.39
CA ASP A 145 -7.49 -4.98 -10.21
C ASP A 145 -7.61 -3.89 -9.11
N ILE A 146 -8.82 -3.45 -8.78
CA ILE A 146 -9.10 -2.24 -7.99
C ILE A 146 -9.72 -2.57 -6.63
N CYS A 147 -9.26 -1.89 -5.59
CA CYS A 147 -9.95 -1.74 -4.32
C CYS A 147 -10.41 -0.28 -4.20
N SER A 148 -11.73 -0.07 -4.13
CA SER A 148 -12.33 1.26 -4.03
C SER A 148 -11.77 2.11 -2.89
N ASP A 149 -11.40 1.48 -1.77
CA ASP A 149 -10.95 2.20 -0.57
C ASP A 149 -9.43 2.43 -0.55
N HIS A 150 -8.64 1.46 -0.99
CA HIS A 150 -7.20 1.45 -0.69
C HIS A 150 -6.30 1.70 -1.89
N GLY A 151 -6.67 1.27 -3.10
CA GLY A 151 -5.74 1.37 -4.22
C GLY A 151 -5.99 0.42 -5.38
N THR A 152 -5.09 0.49 -6.34
CA THR A 152 -5.09 -0.28 -7.57
C THR A 152 -3.85 -1.17 -7.64
N TRP A 153 -4.07 -2.42 -8.00
CA TRP A 153 -3.03 -3.34 -8.39
C TRP A 153 -2.85 -3.31 -9.91
N PHE A 154 -1.60 -3.13 -10.32
CA PHE A 154 -1.13 -3.24 -11.69
C PHE A 154 -0.31 -4.51 -11.81
N ASP A 155 -0.66 -5.39 -12.73
CA ASP A 155 0.21 -6.51 -13.06
C ASP A 155 1.51 -6.06 -13.70
N ALA A 156 2.42 -7.02 -13.88
CA ALA A 156 3.68 -6.80 -14.57
C ALA A 156 3.45 -6.06 -15.90
N LEU A 157 4.15 -4.94 -16.06
CA LEU A 157 4.11 -4.04 -17.22
C LEU A 157 2.82 -3.23 -17.42
N GLU A 158 1.76 -3.41 -16.62
CA GLU A 158 0.51 -2.69 -16.85
C GLU A 158 0.61 -1.20 -16.53
N LEU A 159 1.25 -0.84 -15.42
CA LEU A 159 1.51 0.57 -15.09
C LEU A 159 2.40 1.25 -16.16
N SER A 160 3.36 0.50 -16.73
CA SER A 160 4.19 0.98 -17.84
C SER A 160 3.36 1.24 -19.10
N ARG A 161 2.51 0.29 -19.48
CA ARG A 161 1.60 0.43 -20.63
C ARG A 161 0.63 1.58 -20.43
N LEU A 162 0.06 1.72 -19.24
CA LEU A 162 -0.90 2.79 -18.94
C LEU A 162 -0.22 4.15 -19.08
N THR A 163 0.92 4.35 -18.42
CA THR A 163 1.61 5.64 -18.46
C THR A 163 2.14 5.98 -19.85
N ALA A 164 2.64 4.99 -20.61
CA ALA A 164 2.99 5.19 -22.02
C ALA A 164 1.79 5.58 -22.89
N THR A 165 0.66 4.89 -22.71
CA THR A 165 -0.59 5.19 -23.43
C THR A 165 -1.08 6.60 -23.13
N LEU A 166 -1.05 7.02 -21.86
CA LEU A 166 -1.47 8.37 -21.45
C LEU A 166 -0.54 9.48 -21.97
N ARG A 167 0.73 9.17 -22.24
CA ARG A 167 1.67 10.09 -22.90
C ARG A 167 1.53 10.12 -24.43
N GLY A 168 0.69 9.27 -25.02
CA GLY A 168 0.56 9.13 -26.47
C GLY A 168 1.74 8.42 -27.13
N GLU A 169 2.50 7.63 -26.37
CA GLU A 169 3.57 6.79 -26.92
C GLU A 169 2.93 5.58 -27.63
N ASP A 170 3.39 5.28 -28.85
CA ASP A 170 2.94 4.10 -29.57
C ASP A 170 3.50 2.85 -28.86
N VAL A 171 2.63 2.09 -28.19
CA VAL A 171 3.02 0.94 -27.35
C VAL A 171 3.36 -0.25 -28.24
N LYS A 172 4.49 -0.16 -28.93
CA LYS A 172 5.22 -1.30 -29.52
C LYS A 172 6.52 -1.51 -28.76
N GLY A 173 6.82 -2.78 -28.50
CA GLY A 173 7.90 -3.23 -27.62
C GLY A 173 9.18 -2.43 -27.73
N VAL A 174 9.73 -2.09 -26.56
CA VAL A 174 11.02 -1.42 -26.34
C VAL A 174 12.04 -1.85 -27.39
N THR A 175 12.29 -0.99 -28.38
CA THR A 175 13.39 -1.18 -29.32
C THR A 175 14.67 -0.67 -28.70
N ASP A 176 15.72 -1.48 -28.79
CA ASP A 176 17.10 -1.18 -28.43
C ASP A 176 17.48 0.26 -28.74
N ARG A 177 17.82 1.02 -27.70
CA ARG A 177 18.66 2.20 -27.83
C ARG A 177 19.93 1.98 -27.02
N GLU A 178 21.05 2.31 -27.66
CA GLU A 178 22.43 2.00 -27.27
C GLU A 178 22.70 2.21 -25.77
N ILE A 179 22.98 1.11 -25.08
CA ILE A 179 23.40 1.09 -23.68
C ILE A 179 24.93 1.24 -23.65
N PRO A 180 25.50 2.18 -22.88
CA PRO A 180 26.94 2.33 -22.72
C PRO A 180 27.65 1.08 -22.17
N GLN A 181 28.91 0.98 -22.59
CA GLN A 181 29.85 -0.14 -22.49
C GLN A 181 30.06 -0.62 -21.05
N SER A 182 30.46 -1.88 -20.93
CA SER A 182 30.65 -2.70 -19.73
C SER A 182 31.09 -2.01 -18.42
N ALA A 183 30.74 -2.61 -17.29
CA ALA A 183 31.24 -2.26 -15.95
C ALA A 183 31.72 -3.49 -15.18
N ALA A 184 32.54 -3.30 -14.14
CA ALA A 184 33.04 -4.37 -13.31
C ALA A 184 32.07 -4.71 -12.16
N CYS A 185 31.90 -6.01 -11.87
CA CYS A 185 31.20 -6.48 -10.69
C CYS A 185 31.92 -6.01 -9.41
N VAL A 186 31.24 -5.37 -8.46
CA VAL A 186 31.89 -4.89 -7.22
C VAL A 186 32.35 -6.01 -6.29
N SER A 187 31.77 -7.22 -6.38
CA SER A 187 32.17 -8.37 -5.55
C SER A 187 33.29 -9.20 -6.15
N CYS A 188 33.28 -9.44 -7.46
CA CYS A 188 34.25 -10.33 -8.11
C CYS A 188 35.11 -9.63 -9.18
N HIS A 189 34.91 -8.34 -9.38
CA HIS A 189 35.66 -7.45 -10.29
C HIS A 189 35.64 -7.85 -11.77
N ARG A 190 34.79 -8.80 -12.17
CA ARG A 190 34.62 -9.18 -13.57
C ARG A 190 33.93 -8.07 -14.37
N GLU A 191 34.57 -7.62 -15.45
CA GLU A 191 33.93 -6.76 -16.45
C GLU A 191 32.86 -7.50 -17.22
N LEU A 192 31.68 -6.90 -17.28
CA LEU A 192 30.53 -7.44 -17.99
C LEU A 192 29.81 -6.31 -18.71
N PRO A 193 29.19 -6.58 -19.87
CA PRO A 193 28.24 -5.67 -20.49
C PRO A 193 27.22 -5.17 -19.46
N SER A 194 26.87 -3.90 -19.53
CA SER A 194 25.94 -3.27 -18.58
C SER A 194 24.56 -3.95 -18.54
N ASN A 195 24.18 -4.67 -19.60
CA ASN A 195 22.95 -5.48 -19.63
C ASN A 195 23.09 -6.89 -18.96
N GLN A 196 24.28 -7.25 -18.48
CA GLN A 196 24.61 -8.50 -17.78
C GLN A 196 25.01 -8.28 -16.30
N LEU A 197 24.85 -7.06 -15.79
CA LEU A 197 25.07 -6.71 -14.38
C LEU A 197 23.73 -6.46 -13.68
N ASN A 198 23.61 -6.98 -12.46
CA ASN A 198 22.54 -6.65 -11.51
C ASN A 198 22.95 -5.46 -10.65
N ILE A 199 21.99 -4.80 -10.01
CA ILE A 199 22.28 -3.77 -9.00
C ILE A 199 22.20 -4.42 -7.61
N GLY A 200 23.36 -4.51 -6.94
CA GLY A 200 23.48 -4.90 -5.54
C GLY A 200 23.52 -3.68 -4.62
N GLY A 201 23.57 -3.91 -3.30
CA GLY A 201 23.61 -2.83 -2.30
C GLY A 201 24.81 -1.89 -2.45
N ASP A 202 25.96 -2.42 -2.89
CA ASP A 202 27.24 -1.70 -2.97
C ASP A 202 27.66 -1.36 -4.41
N GLY A 203 26.80 -1.67 -5.41
CA GLY A 203 27.08 -1.38 -6.82
C GLY A 203 26.73 -2.52 -7.79
N PRO A 204 27.17 -2.43 -9.06
CA PRO A 204 26.87 -3.43 -10.08
C PRO A 204 27.50 -4.78 -9.72
N THR A 205 26.74 -5.86 -9.76
CA THR A 205 27.19 -7.22 -9.42
C THR A 205 26.81 -8.20 -10.51
N CYS A 206 27.66 -9.19 -10.77
CA CYS A 206 27.31 -10.25 -11.72
C CYS A 206 26.20 -11.15 -11.14
N ASP A 207 25.53 -11.88 -12.02
CA ASP A 207 24.44 -12.82 -11.70
C ASP A 207 24.77 -13.81 -10.57
N ALA A 208 26.01 -14.32 -10.53
CA ALA A 208 26.44 -15.27 -9.50
C ALA A 208 26.61 -14.61 -8.13
N CYS A 209 27.31 -13.47 -8.06
CA CYS A 209 27.54 -12.73 -6.82
C CYS A 209 26.22 -12.20 -6.23
N TRP A 210 25.34 -11.70 -7.09
CA TRP A 210 24.01 -11.23 -6.69
C TRP A 210 23.15 -12.35 -6.10
N ARG A 211 23.15 -13.55 -6.71
CA ARG A 211 22.42 -14.71 -6.19
C ARG A 211 22.98 -15.19 -4.84
N SER A 212 24.29 -15.19 -4.67
CA SER A 212 24.94 -15.59 -3.40
C SER A 212 24.52 -14.69 -2.23
N HIS A 213 24.62 -13.36 -2.42
CA HIS A 213 24.17 -12.38 -1.41
C HIS A 213 22.67 -12.46 -1.12
N GLN A 214 21.84 -12.79 -2.10
CA GLN A 214 20.40 -12.86 -1.87
C GLN A 214 19.99 -14.15 -1.12
N SER A 215 20.70 -15.26 -1.34
CA SER A 215 20.48 -16.51 -0.60
C SER A 215 20.82 -16.38 0.88
N SER A 216 21.87 -15.64 1.24
CA SER A 216 22.22 -15.41 2.65
C SER A 216 21.17 -14.55 3.37
N LEU A 217 20.64 -13.52 2.70
CA LEU A 217 19.58 -12.67 3.25
C LEU A 217 18.25 -13.43 3.44
N ILE A 218 17.92 -14.35 2.53
CA ILE A 218 16.73 -15.22 2.68
C ILE A 218 16.91 -16.20 3.85
N ALA A 219 18.09 -16.81 3.99
CA ALA A 219 18.37 -17.72 5.11
C ALA A 219 18.26 -17.03 6.48
N VAL A 220 18.73 -15.79 6.59
CA VAL A 220 18.58 -14.98 7.82
C VAL A 220 17.10 -14.66 8.10
N ALA A 221 16.30 -14.39 7.07
CA ALA A 221 14.87 -14.13 7.22
C ALA A 221 14.10 -15.40 7.66
N ASP A 222 14.41 -16.56 7.08
CA ASP A 222 13.77 -17.83 7.45
C ASP A 222 14.09 -18.24 8.90
N GLN A 223 15.32 -18.01 9.37
CA GLN A 223 15.71 -18.24 10.77
C GLN A 223 14.90 -17.35 11.75
N ASN A 224 14.66 -16.10 11.37
CA ASN A 224 13.84 -15.19 12.17
C ASN A 224 12.36 -15.65 12.21
N HIS A 225 11.84 -16.24 11.14
CA HIS A 225 10.50 -16.83 11.11
C HIS A 225 10.38 -18.10 11.97
N THR A 226 11.38 -18.98 11.96
CA THR A 226 11.37 -20.16 12.84
C THR A 226 11.42 -19.78 14.32
N ASN A 227 12.17 -18.73 14.68
CA ASN A 227 12.25 -18.25 16.05
C ASN A 227 10.93 -17.59 16.51
N ALA A 228 10.26 -16.85 15.62
CA ALA A 228 8.94 -16.30 15.91
C ALA A 228 7.87 -17.40 16.07
N ALA A 229 7.90 -18.46 15.25
CA ALA A 229 6.98 -19.59 15.35
C ALA A 229 7.16 -20.42 16.63
N ALA A 230 8.40 -20.59 17.11
CA ALA A 230 8.69 -21.27 18.37
C ALA A 230 8.10 -20.53 19.60
N THR A 231 8.00 -19.20 19.53
CA THR A 231 7.44 -18.38 20.62
C THR A 231 5.92 -18.55 20.73
N VAL A 232 5.22 -18.80 19.62
CA VAL A 232 3.77 -19.06 19.59
C VAL A 232 3.41 -20.42 20.18
N LEU A 233 4.23 -21.46 19.97
CA LEU A 233 3.97 -22.81 20.51
C LEU A 233 4.06 -22.87 22.05
N ILE A 234 4.93 -22.07 22.66
CA ILE A 234 5.02 -21.97 24.13
C ILE A 234 3.75 -21.30 24.71
N GLY A 235 3.16 -20.33 24.01
CA GLY A 235 1.92 -19.66 24.43
C GLY A 235 0.68 -20.57 24.42
N VAL A 236 0.58 -21.49 23.46
CA VAL A 236 -0.56 -22.43 23.36
C VAL A 236 -0.50 -23.52 24.44
N ALA A 237 0.70 -23.97 24.81
CA ALA A 237 0.87 -24.94 25.91
C ALA A 237 0.48 -24.35 27.28
N GLY A 238 0.74 -23.05 27.51
CA GLY A 238 0.36 -22.36 28.75
C GLY A 238 -1.15 -22.21 28.94
N ALA A 239 -1.92 -22.08 27.86
CA ALA A 239 -3.38 -21.92 27.93
C ALA A 239 -4.13 -23.23 28.26
N MET A 240 -3.56 -24.39 27.93
CA MET A 240 -4.18 -25.69 28.20
C MET A 240 -4.05 -26.16 29.66
N LEU A 241 -3.12 -25.59 30.44
CA LEU A 241 -2.95 -25.94 31.86
C LEU A 241 -3.81 -25.09 32.82
N GLY A 242 -4.53 -24.09 32.32
CA GLY A 242 -5.35 -23.18 33.15
C GLY A 242 -6.79 -23.64 33.44
N LEU A 243 -7.28 -24.69 32.78
CA LEU A 243 -8.69 -25.12 32.88
C LEU A 243 -8.96 -26.27 33.87
N GLY A 244 -7.93 -26.77 34.56
CA GLY A 244 -8.03 -27.94 35.46
C GLY A 244 -8.32 -27.68 36.94
N ALA A 245 -8.49 -26.42 37.39
CA ALA A 245 -8.41 -26.08 38.82
C ALA A 245 -9.72 -25.54 39.46
N ILE A 246 -10.91 -25.93 38.99
CA ILE A 246 -12.19 -25.54 39.62
C ILE A 246 -13.09 -26.77 39.82
N ALA A 247 -12.66 -27.75 40.64
CA ALA A 247 -13.54 -28.83 41.10
C ALA A 247 -13.04 -29.50 42.39
N ALA A 248 -12.83 -28.74 43.47
CA ALA A 248 -12.69 -29.33 44.81
C ALA A 248 -12.86 -28.28 45.91
N ARG A 249 -14.10 -27.92 46.24
CA ARG A 249 -14.48 -27.37 47.55
C ARG A 249 -16.00 -27.45 47.69
N ASN A 250 -16.47 -28.54 48.29
CA ASN A 250 -17.59 -28.57 49.24
C ASN A 250 -17.92 -30.03 49.59
N ARG A 251 -17.44 -30.46 50.74
CA ARG A 251 -17.96 -31.57 51.55
C ARG A 251 -17.75 -31.16 53.00
N ASP A 252 -18.80 -30.58 53.58
CA ASP A 252 -19.18 -30.79 54.96
C ASP A 252 -20.41 -31.72 54.93
#